data_AF-A0A4P6FL90-F1
#
_entry.id   AF-A0A4P6FL90-F1
#
_cell.length_a   1.000
_cell.length_b   1.000
_cell.length_c   1.000
_cell.angle_alpha   90.00
_cell.angle_beta   90.00
_cell.angle_gamma   90.00
#
_symmetry.space_group_name_H-M   'P 1'
#
loop_
_entity.id
_entity.type
_entity.pdbx_description
1 polymer ?
#
loop_
_entity_poly.entity_id
_entity_poly.type
_entity_poly.pdbx_seq_one_letter_code
_entity_poly.pdbx_strand_id
1 'polypeptide(L)'
;MDRELLLAFVACGFFIAVFHLLRLRQDAHLHQTLQEAIRANSPIVPELLEQLKHRPRRRTQTTGLVLFAIAAAILVAGLVQGSAAEIKSAAAAAVFPAFIGLVIFWRSLLKRPGG
;
A
#
# COMPACT_ATOMS: atom_id res chain seq x y z
N MET A 1 21.74 14.50 -21.84
CA MET A 1 20.64 14.75 -20.90
C MET A 1 20.26 13.42 -20.25
N ASP A 2 21.17 12.82 -19.46
CA ASP A 2 21.16 11.34 -19.34
C ASP A 2 21.34 10.83 -17.90
N ARG A 3 22.00 11.59 -17.02
CA ARG A 3 22.37 11.09 -15.67
C ARG A 3 21.25 11.24 -14.64
N GLU A 4 20.50 12.33 -14.69
CA GLU A 4 19.39 12.59 -13.75
C GLU A 4 18.19 11.68 -14.02
N LEU A 5 17.90 11.42 -15.29
CA LEU A 5 16.84 10.48 -15.71
C LEU A 5 17.18 9.05 -15.28
N LEU A 6 18.45 8.64 -15.40
CA LEU A 6 18.94 7.36 -14.89
C LEU A 6 18.81 7.24 -13.38
N LEU A 7 19.20 8.28 -12.63
CA LEU A 7 19.07 8.29 -11.17
C LEU A 7 17.60 8.22 -10.73
N ALA A 8 16.72 8.97 -11.40
CA ALA A 8 15.28 8.92 -11.15
C ALA A 8 14.69 7.53 -11.45
N PHE A 9 15.10 6.91 -12.56
CA PHE A 9 14.64 5.57 -12.93
C PHE A 9 15.10 4.50 -11.93
N VAL A 10 16.38 4.56 -11.50
CA VAL A 10 16.94 3.64 -10.49
C VAL A 10 16.25 3.82 -9.14
N ALA A 11 16.03 5.08 -8.71
CA ALA A 11 15.33 5.36 -7.45
C ALA A 11 13.89 4.84 -7.47
N CYS A 12 13.18 5.02 -8.59
CA CYS A 12 11.81 4.54 -8.76
C CYS A 12 11.75 3.00 -8.75
N GLY A 13 12.66 2.35 -9.49
CA GLY A 13 12.78 0.89 -9.51
C GLY A 13 13.11 0.31 -8.13
N PHE A 14 14.05 0.93 -7.41
CA PHE A 14 14.41 0.53 -6.05
C PHE A 14 13.23 0.67 -5.08
N PHE A 15 12.50 1.79 -5.14
CA PHE A 15 11.33 2.02 -4.29
C PHE A 15 10.23 0.99 -4.56
N ILE A 16 9.94 0.69 -5.83
CA ILE A 16 8.97 -0.34 -6.22
C ILE A 16 9.41 -1.72 -5.75
N ALA A 17 10.69 -2.07 -5.90
CA ALA A 17 11.24 -3.35 -5.49
C ALA A 17 11.19 -3.55 -3.98
N VAL A 18 11.62 -2.56 -3.19
CA VAL A 18 11.54 -2.59 -1.71
C VAL A 18 10.09 -2.68 -1.25
N PHE A 19 9.19 -1.91 -1.87
CA PHE A 19 7.77 -1.95 -1.56
C PHE A 19 7.16 -3.35 -1.85
N HIS A 20 7.50 -3.96 -2.99
CA HIS A 20 7.06 -5.33 -3.31
C HIS A 20 7.65 -6.38 -2.35
N LEU A 21 8.92 -6.25 -1.97
CA LEU A 21 9.57 -7.15 -1.02
C LEU A 21 8.91 -7.11 0.36
N LEU A 22 8.60 -5.90 0.85
CA LEU A 22 7.87 -5.72 2.12
C LEU A 22 6.45 -6.32 2.02
N ARG A 23 5.79 -6.16 0.87
CA ARG A 23 4.46 -6.75 0.59
C ARG A 23 4.49 -8.28 0.60
N LEU A 24 5.49 -8.89 -0.05
CA LEU A 24 5.66 -10.34 -0.12
C LEU A 24 5.88 -10.97 1.26
N ARG A 25 6.65 -10.31 2.13
CA ARG A 25 6.90 -10.83 3.49
C ARG A 25 5.64 -10.83 4.37
N GLN A 26 4.75 -9.87 4.21
CA GLN A 26 3.52 -9.80 5.01
C GLN A 26 2.53 -10.92 4.68
N ASP A 27 2.48 -11.38 3.42
CA ASP A 27 1.61 -12.49 3.01
C ASP A 27 2.18 -13.88 3.38
N ALA A 28 3.51 -13.99 3.54
CA ALA A 28 4.19 -15.24 3.86
C ALA A 28 3.96 -15.71 5.32
N HIS A 29 3.95 -14.78 6.28
CA HIS A 29 3.77 -15.13 7.70
C HIS A 29 2.39 -15.73 8.00
N LEU A 30 1.35 -15.36 7.24
CA LEU A 30 -0.01 -15.88 7.43
C LEU A 30 -0.15 -17.34 7.00
N HIS A 31 0.55 -17.74 5.94
CA HIS A 31 0.49 -19.10 5.44
C HIS A 31 1.22 -20.07 6.36
N GLN A 32 2.39 -19.67 6.89
CA GLN A 32 3.14 -20.51 7.83
C GLN A 32 2.35 -20.81 9.11
N THR A 33 1.71 -19.79 9.71
CA THR A 33 0.93 -19.99 10.96
C THR A 33 -0.31 -20.86 10.74
N LEU A 34 -0.98 -20.76 9.59
CA LEU A 34 -2.10 -21.63 9.22
C LEU A 34 -1.64 -23.08 8.96
N GLN A 35 -0.48 -23.24 8.31
CA GLN A 35 0.07 -24.56 7.99
C GLN A 35 0.57 -25.28 9.25
N GLU A 36 1.13 -24.56 10.23
CA GLU A 36 1.48 -25.08 11.56
C GLU A 36 0.23 -25.50 12.35
N ALA A 37 -0.82 -24.66 12.37
CA ALA A 37 -2.06 -24.93 13.09
C ALA A 37 -2.84 -26.13 12.52
N ILE A 38 -2.83 -26.32 11.19
CA ILE A 38 -3.44 -27.49 10.54
C ILE A 38 -2.62 -28.76 10.81
N ARG A 39 -1.27 -28.67 10.78
CA ARG A 39 -0.39 -29.81 11.09
C ARG A 39 -0.51 -30.28 12.53
N ALA A 40 -0.81 -29.38 13.48
CA ALA A 40 -0.98 -29.72 14.89
C ALA A 40 -2.34 -30.36 15.23
N ASN A 41 -3.25 -30.52 14.26
CA ASN A 41 -4.61 -31.07 14.43
C ASN A 41 -5.36 -30.44 15.64
N SER A 42 -5.13 -29.14 15.85
CA SER A 42 -5.67 -28.41 17.00
C SER A 42 -7.19 -28.24 16.85
N PRO A 43 -8.00 -28.52 17.88
CA PRO A 43 -9.46 -28.36 17.83
C PRO A 43 -9.94 -26.91 17.59
N ILE A 44 -9.02 -25.94 17.57
CA ILE A 44 -9.27 -24.51 17.35
C ILE A 44 -9.25 -24.14 15.84
N VAL A 45 -8.88 -25.07 14.94
CA VAL A 45 -8.89 -24.85 13.48
C VAL A 45 -10.20 -24.26 12.92
N PRO A 46 -11.41 -24.76 13.26
CA PRO A 46 -12.66 -24.14 12.78
C PRO A 46 -12.83 -22.69 13.27
N GLU A 47 -12.44 -22.41 14.51
CA GLU A 47 -12.49 -21.06 15.10
C GLU A 47 -11.48 -20.10 14.43
N LEU A 48 -10.27 -20.57 14.12
CA LEU A 48 -9.27 -19.80 13.35
C LEU A 48 -9.75 -19.53 11.92
N LEU A 49 -10.42 -20.50 11.29
CA LEU A 49 -11.00 -20.33 9.95
C LEU A 49 -12.13 -19.29 9.97
N GLU A 50 -12.94 -19.30 11.02
CA GLU A 50 -14.04 -18.35 11.23
C GLU A 50 -13.52 -16.93 11.53
N GLN A 51 -12.46 -16.80 12.35
CA GLN A 51 -11.74 -15.54 12.56
C GLN A 51 -11.07 -15.02 11.29
N LEU A 52 -10.56 -15.91 10.42
CA LEU A 52 -9.99 -15.52 9.13
C LEU A 52 -11.07 -15.01 8.17
N LYS A 53 -12.26 -15.62 8.19
CA LYS A 53 -13.45 -15.20 7.43
C LYS A 53 -13.96 -13.83 7.90
N HIS A 54 -13.83 -13.53 9.19
CA HIS A 54 -14.22 -12.26 9.82
C HIS A 54 -13.09 -11.23 9.87
N ARG A 55 -11.87 -11.57 9.43
CA ARG A 55 -10.73 -10.67 9.56
C ARG A 55 -11.02 -9.38 8.80
N PRO A 56 -11.10 -8.22 9.48
CA PRO A 56 -11.36 -6.96 8.81
C PRO A 56 -10.24 -6.74 7.81
N ARG A 57 -10.61 -6.34 6.59
CA ARG A 57 -9.71 -6.06 5.46
C ARG A 57 -8.68 -4.97 5.80
N ARG A 58 -7.69 -5.29 6.64
CA ARG A 58 -6.53 -4.45 6.96
C ARG A 58 -5.74 -4.07 5.70
N ARG A 59 -5.87 -4.92 4.66
CA ARG A 59 -5.39 -4.75 3.28
C ARG A 59 -5.94 -3.50 2.60
N THR A 60 -7.17 -3.10 2.91
CA THR A 60 -7.81 -1.92 2.31
C THR A 60 -7.22 -0.62 2.87
N GLN A 61 -6.94 -0.55 4.18
CA GLN A 61 -6.27 0.63 4.78
C GLN A 61 -4.85 0.83 4.25
N THR A 62 -4.06 -0.24 4.16
CA THR A 62 -2.69 -0.16 3.63
C THR A 62 -2.69 0.31 2.19
N THR A 63 -3.63 -0.15 1.37
CA THR A 63 -3.76 0.31 -0.03
C THR A 63 -4.09 1.82 -0.09
N GLY A 64 -4.98 2.31 0.78
CA GLY A 64 -5.31 3.73 0.84
C GLY A 64 -4.11 4.61 1.24
N LEU A 65 -3.36 4.19 2.26
CA LEU A 65 -2.14 4.89 2.70
C LEU A 65 -1.05 4.92 1.63
N VAL A 66 -0.89 3.83 0.88
CA VAL A 66 0.10 3.73 -0.21
C VAL A 66 -0.23 4.71 -1.32
N LEU A 67 -1.51 4.87 -1.67
CA LEU A 67 -1.93 5.83 -2.68
C LEU A 67 -1.70 7.28 -2.25
N PHE A 68 -1.88 7.60 -0.97
CA PHE A 68 -1.46 8.89 -0.41
C PHE A 68 0.05 9.10 -0.50
N ALA A 69 0.85 8.08 -0.18
CA ALA A 69 2.31 8.16 -0.29
C ALA A 69 2.76 8.40 -1.75
N ILE A 70 2.12 7.75 -2.72
CA ILE A 70 2.37 7.97 -4.14
C ILE A 70 2.02 9.40 -4.55
N ALA A 71 0.85 9.90 -4.15
CA ALA A 71 0.46 11.29 -4.45
C ALA A 71 1.44 12.31 -3.85
N ALA A 72 1.89 12.10 -2.61
CA ALA A 72 2.89 12.94 -1.96
C ALA A 72 4.24 12.89 -2.70
N ALA A 73 4.69 11.70 -3.12
CA ALA A 73 5.93 11.54 -3.87
C ALA A 73 5.89 12.28 -5.21
N ILE A 74 4.76 12.23 -5.93
CA ILE A 74 4.57 12.97 -7.19
C ILE A 74 4.67 14.47 -6.94
N LEU A 75 4.00 15.00 -5.91
CA LEU A 75 4.07 16.41 -5.55
C LEU A 75 5.49 16.86 -5.18
N VAL A 76 6.19 16.07 -4.37
CA VAL A 76 7.59 16.36 -3.99
C VAL A 76 8.49 16.36 -5.23
N ALA A 77 8.29 15.43 -6.17
CA ALA A 77 9.05 15.40 -7.42
C ALA A 77 8.85 16.67 -8.25
N GLY A 78 7.62 17.18 -8.34
CA GLY A 78 7.34 18.46 -8.99
C GLY A 78 8.02 19.65 -8.30
N LEU A 79 8.02 19.67 -6.96
CA LEU A 79 8.70 20.71 -6.18
C LEU A 79 10.23 20.69 -6.37
N VAL A 80 10.83 19.49 -6.44
CA VAL A 80 12.27 19.33 -6.66
C VAL A 80 12.69 19.82 -8.05
N GLN A 81 11.84 19.66 -9.07
CA GLN A 81 12.10 20.16 -10.42
C GLN A 81 11.97 21.69 -10.53
N GLY A 82 11.32 22.35 -9.57
CA GLY A 82 11.38 23.80 -9.35
C GLY A 82 10.64 24.68 -10.34
N SER A 83 10.17 24.17 -11.48
CA SER A 83 9.42 24.97 -12.46
C SER A 83 7.91 25.01 -12.14
N ALA A 84 7.27 26.16 -12.36
CA ALA A 84 5.84 26.32 -12.12
C ALA A 84 4.98 25.39 -13.00
N ALA A 85 5.47 25.02 -14.18
CA ALA A 85 4.81 24.07 -15.08
C ALA A 85 4.89 22.64 -14.53
N GLU A 86 6.06 22.22 -14.05
CA GLU A 86 6.27 20.87 -13.49
C GLU A 86 5.51 20.69 -12.18
N ILE A 87 5.46 21.71 -11.32
CA ILE A 87 4.65 21.68 -10.09
C ILE A 87 3.17 21.52 -10.42
N LYS A 88 2.64 22.25 -11.42
CA LYS A 88 1.25 22.12 -11.86
C LYS A 88 0.96 20.73 -12.43
N SER A 89 1.87 20.21 -13.27
CA SER A 89 1.74 18.87 -13.86
C SER A 89 1.75 17.78 -12.80
N ALA A 90 2.71 17.83 -11.88
CA ALA A 90 2.81 16.94 -10.73
C ALA A 90 1.57 17.02 -9.82
N ALA A 91 1.10 18.22 -9.51
CA ALA A 91 -0.12 18.41 -8.74
C ALA A 91 -1.33 17.77 -9.42
N ALA A 92 -1.50 17.97 -10.73
CA ALA A 92 -2.58 17.34 -11.50
C ALA A 92 -2.48 15.80 -11.48
N ALA A 93 -1.28 15.25 -11.64
CA ALA A 93 -1.05 13.81 -11.61
C ALA A 93 -1.26 13.19 -10.21
N ALA A 94 -0.96 13.92 -9.13
CA ALA A 94 -1.12 13.47 -7.75
C ALA A 94 -2.59 13.42 -7.29
N VAL A 95 -3.48 14.21 -7.89
CA VAL A 95 -4.91 14.26 -7.53
C VAL A 95 -5.57 12.89 -7.66
N PHE A 96 -5.27 12.14 -8.72
CA PHE A 96 -5.88 10.83 -8.97
C PHE A 96 -5.57 9.80 -7.86
N PRO A 97 -4.30 9.48 -7.55
CA PRO A 97 -3.97 8.56 -6.47
C PRO A 97 -4.41 9.13 -5.10
N ALA A 98 -4.31 10.44 -4.85
CA ALA A 98 -4.81 11.04 -3.61
C ALA A 98 -6.31 10.80 -3.40
N PHE A 99 -7.11 10.98 -4.45
CA PHE A 99 -8.56 10.81 -4.38
C PHE A 99 -8.95 9.34 -4.16
N ILE A 100 -8.31 8.41 -4.87
CA ILE A 100 -8.55 6.97 -4.64
C ILE A 100 -8.10 6.57 -3.23
N GLY A 101 -6.94 7.06 -2.79
CA GLY A 101 -6.43 6.86 -1.43
C GLY A 101 -7.42 7.34 -0.38
N LEU A 102 -7.99 8.54 -0.59
CA LEU A 102 -9.02 9.12 0.27
C LEU A 102 -10.28 8.27 0.32
N VAL A 103 -10.82 7.85 -0.84
CA VAL A 103 -12.04 7.02 -0.89
C VAL A 103 -11.84 5.69 -0.18
N ILE A 104 -10.69 5.04 -0.39
CA ILE A 104 -10.35 3.76 0.24
C ILE A 104 -10.17 3.93 1.75
N PHE A 105 -9.47 4.98 2.17
CA PHE A 105 -9.26 5.30 3.58
C PHE A 105 -10.58 5.61 4.29
N TRP A 106 -11.40 6.48 3.69
CA TRP A 106 -12.74 6.84 4.16
C TRP A 106 -13.64 5.62 4.29
N ARG A 107 -13.74 4.80 3.23
CA ARG A 107 -14.49 3.54 3.25
C ARG A 107 -14.01 2.62 4.36
N SER A 108 -12.71 2.58 4.63
CA SER A 108 -12.18 1.78 5.72
C SER A 108 -12.46 2.35 7.11
N LEU A 109 -12.62 3.68 7.23
CA LEU A 109 -13.03 4.32 8.47
C LEU A 109 -14.50 4.00 8.79
N LEU A 110 -15.39 4.08 7.78
CA LEU A 110 -16.81 3.74 7.91
C LEU A 110 -17.07 2.25 8.16
N LYS A 111 -16.21 1.37 7.65
CA LYS A 111 -16.32 -0.07 7.87
C LYS A 111 -15.69 -0.54 9.19
N ARG A 112 -15.32 0.36 10.09
CA ARG A 112 -15.00 -0.03 11.48
C ARG A 112 -16.26 -0.69 12.08
N PRO A 113 -16.21 -1.97 12.47
CA PRO A 113 -17.35 -2.62 13.12
C PRO A 113 -17.52 -1.97 14.49
N GLY A 114 -18.59 -1.18 14.61
CA GLY A 114 -19.02 -0.46 15.81
C GLY A 114 -20.52 -0.18 15.77
N GLY A 115 -21.25 -1.09 15.11
CA GLY A 115 -22.70 -1.24 15.03
C GLY A 115 -22.97 -2.64 14.50
#